data_AF-A0A803R9M9-F1
#
_entry.id   AF-A0A803R9M9-F1
#
_cell.length_a   1.000
_cell.length_b   1.000
_cell.length_c   1.000
_cell.angle_alpha   90.00
_cell.angle_beta   90.00
_cell.angle_gamma   90.00
#
_symmetry.space_group_name_H-M   'P 1'
#
loop_
_entity.id
_entity.type
_entity.pdbx_description
1 polymer ?
#
loop_
_entity_poly.entity_id
_entity_poly.type
_entity_poly.pdbx_seq_one_letter_code
_entity_poly.pdbx_strand_id
1 'polypeptide(L)'
;MLNERCAREFKALLAEVLTADAAAQETDDGKTALNSWSTAKRLLKSDPRYNKMPRKDRESLWRRYADDMLRKQKSEKMELDSKDDKKVDHRSRSSGDYGRLSSGLRGSHDRR
;
A
#
# COMPACT_ATOMS: atom_id res chain seq x y z
N MET A 1 -22.36 0.42 20.87
CA MET A 1 -21.49 0.50 22.07
C MET A 1 -20.63 1.75 22.05
N LEU A 2 -20.25 2.32 23.21
CA LEU A 2 -19.46 3.57 23.30
C LEU A 2 -18.11 3.48 22.56
N ASN A 3 -17.44 2.32 22.63
CA ASN A 3 -16.16 2.08 21.96
C ASN A 3 -16.26 2.17 20.43
N GLU A 4 -17.37 1.72 19.84
CA GLU A 4 -17.56 1.78 18.39
C GLU A 4 -17.72 3.22 17.90
N ARG A 5 -18.39 4.06 18.70
CA ARG A 5 -18.50 5.50 18.43
C ARG A 5 -17.14 6.16 18.54
N CYS A 6 -16.40 5.93 19.62
CA CYS A 6 -15.04 6.46 19.79
C CYS A 6 -14.10 6.04 18.65
N ALA A 7 -14.19 4.79 18.17
CA ALA A 7 -13.38 4.32 17.06
C ALA A 7 -13.74 5.00 15.73
N ARG A 8 -15.02 5.28 15.48
CA ARG A 8 -15.47 6.01 14.28
C ARG A 8 -14.98 7.46 14.31
N GLU A 9 -15.15 8.14 15.44
CA GLU A 9 -14.66 9.51 15.65
C GLU A 9 -13.13 9.58 15.51
N PHE A 10 -12.41 8.59 16.05
CA PHE A 10 -10.95 8.54 15.90
C PHE A 10 -10.52 8.32 14.45
N LYS A 11 -11.24 7.50 13.68
CA LYS A 11 -10.99 7.34 12.25
C LYS A 11 -11.28 8.62 11.47
N ALA A 12 -12.34 9.34 11.82
CA ALA A 12 -12.64 10.65 11.22
C ALA A 12 -11.50 11.64 11.52
N LEU A 13 -11.03 11.70 12.77
CA LEU A 13 -9.87 12.49 13.14
C LEU A 13 -8.62 12.13 12.33
N LEU A 14 -8.34 10.83 12.14
CA LEU A 14 -7.22 10.40 11.30
C LEU A 14 -7.40 10.90 9.86
N ALA A 15 -8.60 10.86 9.30
CA ALA A 15 -8.85 11.35 7.95
C ALA A 15 -8.73 12.88 7.81
N GLU A 16 -9.11 13.63 8.85
CA GLU A 16 -8.98 15.09 8.90
C GLU A 16 -7.53 15.54 9.08
N VAL A 17 -6.76 14.83 9.91
CA VAL A 17 -5.38 15.21 10.27
C VAL A 17 -4.34 14.64 9.32
N LEU A 18 -4.55 13.43 8.80
CA LEU A 18 -3.61 12.73 7.92
C LEU A 18 -4.03 12.86 6.46
N THR A 19 -4.23 14.09 6.04
CA THR A 19 -4.53 14.47 4.65
C THR A 19 -3.25 14.51 3.81
N ALA A 20 -3.40 14.74 2.50
CA ALA A 20 -2.26 14.90 1.58
C ALA A 20 -1.31 16.03 2.01
N ASP A 21 -1.84 17.08 2.64
CA ASP A 21 -1.05 18.19 3.19
C ASP A 21 -0.12 17.72 4.33
N ALA A 22 -0.65 16.94 5.27
CA ALA A 22 0.15 16.35 6.35
C ALA A 22 1.15 15.28 5.85
N ALA A 23 0.92 14.73 4.65
CA ALA A 23 1.86 13.85 3.97
C ALA A 23 2.98 14.64 3.27
N ALA A 24 2.71 15.85 2.80
CA ALA A 24 3.70 16.76 2.24
C ALA A 24 4.52 17.48 3.33
N GLN A 25 3.97 17.60 4.54
CA GLN A 25 4.68 18.20 5.67
C GLN A 25 5.70 17.23 6.27
N GLU A 26 6.91 17.27 5.72
CA GLU A 26 8.07 16.53 6.22
C GLU A 26 8.75 17.31 7.35
N THR A 27 9.08 16.61 8.44
CA THR A 27 10.01 17.16 9.44
C THR A 27 11.44 17.12 8.89
N ASP A 28 12.37 17.86 9.50
CA ASP A 28 13.81 17.88 9.19
C ASP A 28 14.44 16.48 8.98
N ASP A 29 13.94 15.46 9.70
CA ASP A 29 14.38 14.06 9.61
C ASP A 29 13.74 13.25 8.45
N GLY A 30 12.98 13.90 7.56
CA GLY A 30 12.23 13.23 6.47
C GLY A 30 11.00 12.42 6.94
N LYS A 31 10.58 12.60 8.20
CA LYS A 31 9.41 11.92 8.78
C LYS A 31 8.13 12.71 8.50
N THR A 32 7.13 12.04 7.93
CA THR A 32 5.77 12.58 7.73
C THR A 32 4.79 12.04 8.78
N ALA A 33 3.59 12.63 8.86
CA ALA A 33 2.53 12.13 9.73
C ALA A 33 1.99 10.75 9.30
N LEU A 34 2.23 10.33 8.05
CA LEU A 34 1.89 8.99 7.55
C LEU A 34 2.98 7.96 7.85
N ASN A 35 4.25 8.35 7.86
CA ASN A 35 5.36 7.42 8.07
C ASN A 35 5.83 7.33 9.53
N SER A 36 5.49 8.30 10.38
CA SER A 36 5.94 8.32 11.78
C SER A 36 4.79 8.52 12.76
N TRP A 37 4.60 7.53 13.65
CA TRP A 37 3.63 7.62 14.74
C TRP A 37 3.93 8.78 15.68
N SER A 38 5.20 9.10 15.93
CA SER A 38 5.60 10.20 16.80
C SER A 38 5.17 11.55 16.23
N THR A 39 5.32 11.74 14.92
CA THR A 39 4.86 12.92 14.20
C THR A 39 3.34 12.99 14.20
N ALA A 40 2.66 11.90 13.83
CA ALA A 40 1.20 11.81 13.87
C ALA A 40 0.63 12.11 15.27
N LYS A 41 1.23 11.53 16.31
CA LYS A 41 0.81 11.70 17.70
C LYS A 41 0.87 13.16 18.15
N ARG A 42 1.83 13.96 17.68
CA ARG A 42 1.88 15.40 18.00
C ARG A 42 0.65 16.13 17.47
N LEU A 43 0.21 15.81 16.25
CA LEU A 43 -0.99 16.38 15.64
C LEU A 43 -2.28 15.84 16.27
N LEU A 44 -2.31 14.56 16.65
CA LEU A 44 -3.48 13.95 17.25
C LEU A 44 -3.71 14.41 18.70
N LYS A 45 -2.63 14.71 19.45
CA LYS A 45 -2.72 15.09 20.88
C LYS A 45 -3.43 16.42 21.12
N SER A 46 -3.53 17.30 20.12
CA SER A 46 -4.28 18.56 20.25
C SER A 46 -5.79 18.36 20.22
N ASP A 47 -6.29 17.23 19.71
CA ASP A 47 -7.72 16.98 19.58
C ASP A 47 -8.29 16.17 20.77
N PRO A 48 -9.43 16.58 21.36
CA PRO A 48 -10.05 15.86 22.49
C PRO A 48 -10.51 14.43 22.13
N ARG A 49 -10.83 14.14 20.87
CA ARG A 49 -11.22 12.80 20.37
C ARG A 49 -10.08 11.79 20.54
N TYR A 50 -8.83 12.24 20.53
CA TYR A 50 -7.66 11.39 20.81
C TYR A 50 -7.71 10.77 22.22
N ASN A 51 -8.14 11.56 23.22
CA ASN A 51 -8.18 11.10 24.61
C ASN A 51 -9.32 10.10 24.87
N LYS A 52 -10.42 10.19 24.11
CA LYS A 52 -11.57 9.27 24.23
C LYS A 52 -11.28 7.85 23.74
N MET A 53 -10.27 7.66 22.90
CA MET A 53 -9.94 6.34 22.37
C MET A 53 -8.97 5.59 23.29
N PRO A 54 -9.21 4.31 23.66
CA PRO A 54 -8.24 3.47 24.37
C PRO A 54 -6.83 3.49 23.77
N ARG A 55 -5.81 3.74 24.60
CA ARG A 55 -4.40 3.87 24.17
C ARG A 55 -3.90 2.69 23.35
N LYS A 56 -4.29 1.46 23.73
CA LYS A 56 -3.91 0.21 23.06
C LYS A 56 -4.35 0.14 21.60
N ASP A 57 -5.43 0.82 21.24
CA ASP A 57 -6.02 0.73 19.90
C ASP A 57 -5.58 1.88 18.98
N ARG A 58 -5.07 2.98 19.55
CA ARG A 58 -4.72 4.21 18.81
C ARG A 58 -3.68 3.94 17.73
N GLU A 59 -2.59 3.27 18.08
CA GLU A 59 -1.50 3.01 17.14
C GLU A 59 -1.93 2.00 16.07
N SER A 60 -2.68 0.96 16.43
CA SER A 60 -3.18 -0.03 15.47
C SER A 60 -4.13 0.59 14.45
N LEU A 61 -5.01 1.49 14.88
CA LEU A 61 -5.91 2.22 13.99
C LEU A 61 -5.15 3.18 13.07
N TRP A 62 -4.17 3.90 13.62
CA TRP A 62 -3.28 4.77 12.84
C TRP A 62 -2.49 3.98 11.80
N ARG A 63 -1.82 2.88 12.19
CA ARG A 63 -1.03 2.06 11.27
C ARG A 63 -1.85 1.58 10.09
N ARG A 64 -3.07 1.07 10.33
CA ARG A 64 -3.97 0.63 9.26
C ARG A 64 -4.33 1.76 8.31
N TYR A 65 -4.67 2.93 8.85
CA TYR A 65 -5.01 4.10 8.04
C TYR A 65 -3.82 4.61 7.22
N ALA A 66 -2.66 4.74 7.85
CA ALA A 66 -1.44 5.22 7.22
C ALA A 66 -0.97 4.29 6.08
N ASP A 67 -1.02 2.98 6.31
CA ASP A 67 -0.69 1.95 5.33
C ASP A 67 -1.65 1.99 4.11
N ASP A 68 -2.95 2.20 4.35
CA ASP A 68 -3.93 2.41 3.27
C ASP A 68 -3.66 3.69 2.47
N MET A 69 -3.28 4.79 3.13
CA MET A 69 -2.94 6.05 2.46
C MET A 69 -1.66 5.94 1.65
N LEU A 70 -0.62 5.32 2.20
CA LEU A 70 0.65 5.10 1.50
C LEU A 70 0.47 4.19 0.28
N ARG A 71 -0.37 3.14 0.39
CA ARG A 71 -0.76 2.32 -0.76
C ARG A 71 -1.44 3.16 -1.83
N LYS A 72 -2.45 3.96 -1.46
CA LYS A 72 -3.17 4.83 -2.40
C LYS A 72 -2.25 5.82 -3.09
N GLN A 73 -1.36 6.49 -2.37
CA GLN A 73 -0.36 7.40 -2.95
C GLN A 73 0.55 6.69 -3.95
N LYS A 74 1.01 5.48 -3.63
CA LYS A 74 1.86 4.70 -4.54
C LYS A 74 1.11 4.23 -5.77
N SER A 75 -0.14 3.80 -5.63
CA SER A 75 -1.02 3.41 -6.73
C SER A 75 -1.37 4.58 -7.64
N GLU A 76 -1.73 5.74 -7.08
CA GLU A 76 -2.04 6.96 -7.83
C GLU A 76 -0.81 7.48 -8.58
N LYS A 77 0.37 7.44 -7.95
CA LYS A 77 1.64 7.76 -8.62
C LYS A 77 1.96 6.80 -9.77
N MET A 78 1.66 5.50 -9.63
CA MET A 78 1.84 4.52 -10.70
C MET A 78 0.83 4.68 -11.83
N GLU A 79 -0.41 5.10 -11.54
CA GLU A 79 -1.45 5.30 -12.56
C GLU A 79 -1.19 6.55 -13.41
N LEU A 80 -0.70 7.63 -12.78
CA LEU A 80 -0.22 8.83 -13.49
C LEU A 80 0.96 8.51 -14.43
N ASP A 81 1.87 7.64 -14.01
CA ASP A 81 3.02 7.18 -14.81
C ASP A 81 2.58 6.24 -15.96
N SER A 82 1.58 5.37 -15.72
CA SER A 82 1.07 4.39 -16.70
C SER A 82 0.14 4.96 -17.78
N LYS A 83 -0.15 6.27 -17.75
CA LYS A 83 -0.94 6.95 -18.78
C LYS A 83 -0.10 7.53 -19.91
N ASP A 84 1.23 7.56 -19.77
CA ASP A 84 2.16 7.96 -20.83
C ASP A 84 2.62 6.77 -21.70
N ASP A 85 2.64 5.54 -21.17
CA ASP A 85 3.11 4.34 -21.89
C ASP A 85 2.00 3.52 -22.59
N LYS A 86 1.03 4.18 -23.24
CA LYS A 86 0.06 3.51 -24.13
C LYS A 86 0.21 3.91 -25.59
N LYS A 87 1.40 3.72 -26.15
CA LYS A 87 1.57 3.36 -27.58
C LYS A 87 2.98 2.84 -27.80
N VAL A 88 3.14 1.89 -28.72
CA VAL A 88 4.42 1.25 -29.13
C VAL A 88 4.81 0.13 -28.15
N ASP A 89 4.92 -1.16 -28.48
CA ASP A 89 5.04 -1.84 -29.76
C ASP A 89 4.57 -3.29 -29.56
N HIS A 90 3.65 -3.78 -30.40
CA HIS A 90 3.34 -5.21 -30.43
C HIS A 90 4.51 -5.95 -31.09
N ARG A 91 5.44 -6.37 -30.22
CA ARG A 91 6.44 -7.44 -30.37
C ARG A 91 6.39 -8.18 -31.71
N SER A 92 7.28 -7.75 -32.60
CA SER A 92 8.02 -8.60 -33.53
C SER A 92 8.46 -9.90 -32.83
N ARG A 93 7.81 -11.02 -33.16
CA ARG A 93 8.29 -12.38 -32.90
C ARG A 93 8.82 -12.94 -34.21
N SER A 94 10.11 -12.78 -34.43
CA SER A 94 10.86 -13.51 -35.45
C SER A 94 12.15 -14.03 -34.81
N SER A 95 12.37 -15.35 -34.91
CA SER A 95 13.67 -15.99 -35.19
C SER A 95 13.74 -17.39 -34.57
N GLY A 96 14.08 -18.40 -35.38
CA GLY A 96 14.68 -19.65 -34.90
C GLY A 96 14.07 -20.95 -35.42
N ASP A 97 14.05 -21.17 -36.73
CA ASP A 97 14.00 -22.51 -37.33
C ASP A 97 15.37 -23.18 -37.19
N TYR A 98 15.46 -24.41 -36.67
CA TYR A 98 16.38 -25.51 -37.06
C TYR A 98 16.65 -26.46 -35.86
N GLY A 99 16.53 -27.79 -36.05
CA GLY A 99 16.95 -28.75 -35.02
C GLY A 99 16.32 -30.14 -35.09
N ARG A 100 16.64 -30.87 -36.16
CA ARG A 100 16.25 -32.25 -36.48
C ARG A 100 16.94 -33.28 -35.55
N LEU A 101 16.31 -34.49 -35.45
CA LEU A 101 16.84 -35.80 -34.98
C LEU A 101 16.80 -36.04 -33.46
N SER A 102 16.59 -37.23 -32.90
CA SER A 102 16.11 -38.56 -33.31
C SER A 102 16.23 -39.46 -32.07
N SER A 103 15.33 -40.45 -31.95
CA SER A 103 15.56 -41.77 -31.33
C SER A 103 15.93 -41.89 -29.84
N GLY A 104 15.05 -42.58 -29.09
CA GLY A 104 15.33 -43.05 -27.72
C GLY A 104 14.25 -43.97 -27.17
N LEU A 105 14.17 -45.19 -27.71
CA LEU A 105 13.37 -46.32 -27.26
C LEU A 105 13.61 -46.72 -25.78
N ARG A 106 12.56 -47.32 -25.18
CA ARG A 106 12.48 -48.27 -24.03
C ARG A 106 12.12 -47.72 -22.64
N GLY A 107 10.99 -48.24 -22.15
CA GLY A 107 10.59 -48.32 -20.74
C GLY A 107 9.28 -49.11 -20.62
N SER A 108 9.38 -50.44 -20.46
CA SER A 108 8.27 -51.37 -20.25
C SER A 108 7.67 -51.30 -18.84
N HIS A 109 6.50 -51.96 -18.69
CA HIS A 109 5.85 -52.50 -17.47
C HIS A 109 5.01 -51.49 -16.64
N ASP A 110 3.82 -51.77 -16.06
CA ASP A 110 2.92 -52.94 -15.98
C ASP A 110 1.73 -52.61 -15.03
N ARG A 111 0.61 -53.33 -15.23
CA ARG A 111 -0.57 -53.54 -14.34
C ARG A 111 -1.42 -52.35 -13.86
N ARG A 112 -2.66 -52.27 -14.37
CA ARG A 112 -3.87 -52.69 -13.61
C ARG A 112 -5.06 -52.92 -14.55
#